data_AF-A0A7V6YGF6-F1
#
_entry.id   AF-A0A7V6YGF6-F1
#
_cell.length_a   1.000
_cell.length_b   1.000
_cell.length_c   1.000
_cell.angle_alpha   90.00
_cell.angle_beta   90.00
_cell.angle_gamma   90.00
#
_symmetry.space_group_name_H-M   'P 1'
#
loop_
_entity.id
_entity.type
_entity.pdbx_description
1 polymer ?
#
loop_
_entity_poly.entity_id
_entity_poly.type
_entity_poly.pdbx_seq_one_letter_code
_entity_poly.pdbx_strand_id
1 'polypeptide(L)'
;MSTMERSLDRILQEAIEVLENSKEQIFEIAEHAREECLRLEKEMNHIKQLTLKVIDEVDRCEREVRLARLHLMKVNKEFHQYSEEEMRQAYEKVAELQVKVALLRERENQLKAKRTELEISHQKMRKTAEKAEKLVTQVGVAISYLNSSIQNIWEELEKLQQQQQIGYAIIRAQEEERRRIARGIHDGPAQSLANLVLRAEYCEQLLDKRPELLKQELQSLKQFARNNLEDIRKIIFDLRPMDLDDLGLIPAIQRYATDFSVTHQIPVEVVVMGDQRRFSSAMEVALFRIVQEALTNIRKHARATQARIMIEV
;
A
#
# COMPACT_ATOMS: atom_id res chain seq x y z
N MET A 1 -4.50 6.47 -16.38
CA MET A 1 -4.40 7.29 -15.16
C MET A 1 -5.13 8.60 -15.37
N SER A 2 -6.09 8.90 -14.52
CA SER A 2 -6.84 10.16 -14.59
C SER A 2 -5.92 11.36 -14.29
N THR A 3 -6.25 12.55 -14.77
CA THR A 3 -5.53 13.80 -14.44
C THR A 3 -5.43 14.05 -12.93
N MET A 4 -6.40 13.57 -12.17
CA MET A 4 -6.46 13.66 -10.71
C MET A 4 -5.41 12.74 -10.03
N GLU A 5 -5.26 11.50 -10.50
CA GLU A 5 -4.24 10.56 -9.97
C GLU A 5 -2.83 11.13 -10.14
N ARG A 6 -2.51 11.73 -11.30
CA ARG A 6 -1.21 12.35 -11.54
C ARG A 6 -0.95 13.58 -10.68
N SER A 7 -1.99 14.37 -10.37
CA SER A 7 -1.82 15.52 -9.48
C SER A 7 -1.57 15.12 -8.03
N LEU A 8 -2.24 14.07 -7.55
CA LEU A 8 -2.10 13.59 -6.18
C LEU A 8 -0.73 12.96 -5.96
N ASP A 9 -0.28 12.14 -6.92
CA ASP A 9 1.03 11.48 -6.88
C ASP A 9 2.18 12.50 -6.85
N ARG A 10 2.05 13.57 -7.63
CA ARG A 10 3.01 14.67 -7.64
C ARG A 10 3.05 15.42 -6.31
N ILE A 11 1.91 15.78 -5.73
CA ILE A 11 1.85 16.48 -4.43
C ILE A 11 2.46 15.60 -3.32
N LEU A 12 2.22 14.30 -3.35
CA LEU A 12 2.75 13.36 -2.37
C LEU A 12 4.27 13.17 -2.52
N GLN A 13 4.77 13.06 -3.75
CA GLN A 13 6.21 13.04 -4.00
C GLN A 13 6.90 14.32 -3.53
N GLU A 14 6.33 15.49 -3.85
CA GLU A 14 6.82 16.78 -3.36
C GLU A 14 6.83 16.81 -1.81
N ALA A 15 5.80 16.28 -1.14
CA ALA A 15 5.74 16.22 0.32
C ALA A 15 6.80 15.27 0.93
N ILE A 16 7.01 14.10 0.33
CA ILE A 16 8.04 13.14 0.77
C ILE A 16 9.43 13.75 0.59
N GLU A 17 9.69 14.36 -0.56
CA GLU A 17 10.97 15.01 -0.86
C GLU A 17 11.27 16.14 0.13
N VAL A 18 10.28 16.97 0.46
CA VAL A 18 10.43 18.01 1.49
C VAL A 18 10.74 17.42 2.87
N LEU A 19 10.10 16.30 3.23
CA LEU A 19 10.35 15.63 4.51
C LEU A 19 11.73 14.95 4.55
N GLU A 20 12.19 14.37 3.44
CA GLU A 20 13.53 13.80 3.32
C GLU A 20 14.61 14.87 3.43
N ASN A 21 14.45 15.99 2.72
CA ASN A 21 15.33 17.15 2.85
C ASN A 21 15.34 17.71 4.29
N SER A 22 14.17 17.78 4.93
CA SER A 22 14.08 18.22 6.32
C SER A 22 14.80 17.27 7.27
N LYS A 23 14.68 15.95 7.06
CA LYS A 23 15.37 14.92 7.84
C LYS A 23 16.89 15.06 7.71
N GLU A 24 17.39 15.30 6.51
CA GLU A 24 18.82 15.51 6.26
C GLU A 24 19.35 16.76 6.98
N GLN A 25 18.66 17.89 6.88
CA GLN A 25 19.02 19.11 7.61
C GLN A 25 19.05 18.92 9.13
N ILE A 26 18.06 18.20 9.69
CA ILE A 26 18.04 17.92 11.13
C ILE A 26 19.19 16.98 11.52
N PHE A 27 19.55 16.04 10.65
CA PHE A 27 20.69 15.15 10.86
C PHE A 27 22.01 15.94 10.88
N GLU A 28 22.22 16.87 9.94
CA GLU A 28 23.38 17.77 9.95
C GLU A 28 23.47 18.59 11.24
N ILE A 29 22.35 19.12 11.73
CA ILE A 29 22.29 19.84 13.01
C ILE A 29 22.71 18.93 14.18
N ALA A 30 22.24 17.68 14.18
CA ALA A 30 22.57 16.71 15.22
C ALA A 30 24.07 16.38 15.22
N GLU A 31 24.66 16.14 14.04
CA GLU A 31 26.08 15.85 13.88
C GLU A 31 26.95 17.04 14.28
N HIS A 32 26.65 18.24 13.79
CA HIS A 32 27.39 19.44 14.19
C HIS A 32 27.32 19.67 15.71
N ALA A 33 26.15 19.48 16.33
CA ALA A 33 26.02 19.60 17.78
C ALA A 33 26.84 18.54 18.54
N ARG A 34 26.95 17.30 18.02
CA ARG A 34 27.80 16.25 18.61
C ARG A 34 29.29 16.59 18.49
N GLU A 35 29.74 17.05 17.33
CA GLU A 35 31.12 17.47 17.11
C GLU A 35 31.51 18.62 18.05
N GLU A 36 30.62 19.60 18.20
CA GLU A 36 30.79 20.70 19.14
C GLU A 36 30.83 20.25 20.60
N CYS A 37 30.02 19.27 21.01
CA CYS A 37 30.12 18.67 22.34
C CYS A 37 31.50 18.05 22.57
N LEU A 38 32.00 17.26 21.61
CA LEU A 38 33.33 16.65 21.69
C LEU A 38 34.44 17.70 21.76
N ARG A 39 34.32 18.81 21.03
CA ARG A 39 35.27 19.92 21.10
C ARG A 39 35.27 20.59 22.47
N LEU A 40 34.09 20.95 22.97
CA LEU A 40 33.92 21.59 24.27
C LEU A 40 34.40 20.69 25.43
N GLU A 41 34.19 19.38 25.33
CA GLU A 41 34.69 18.41 26.32
C GLU A 41 36.22 18.37 26.36
N LYS A 42 36.89 18.38 25.19
CA LYS A 42 38.35 18.47 25.09
C LYS A 42 38.87 19.78 25.70
N GLU A 43 38.26 20.91 25.39
CA GLU A 43 38.63 22.22 25.95
C GLU A 43 38.43 22.27 27.47
N MET A 44 37.29 21.77 27.97
CA MET A 44 37.04 21.68 29.41
C MET A 44 38.11 20.86 30.13
N ASN A 45 38.51 19.71 29.56
CA ASN A 45 39.57 18.88 30.12
C ASN A 45 40.92 19.61 30.17
N HIS A 46 41.24 20.38 29.12
CA HIS A 46 42.43 21.22 29.09
C HIS A 46 42.40 22.31 30.17
N ILE A 47 41.29 23.07 30.27
CA ILE A 47 41.13 24.11 31.30
C ILE A 47 41.17 23.51 32.71
N LYS A 48 40.58 22.33 32.92
CA LYS A 48 40.64 21.61 34.19
C LYS A 48 42.09 21.32 34.59
N GLN A 49 42.92 20.83 33.67
CA GLN A 49 44.34 20.59 33.93
C GLN A 49 45.12 21.88 34.24
N LEU A 50 44.87 22.95 33.48
CA LEU A 50 45.49 24.26 33.74
C LEU A 50 45.10 24.83 35.10
N THR A 51 43.81 24.72 35.46
CA THR A 51 43.30 25.19 36.76
C THR A 51 43.99 24.46 37.90
N LEU A 52 44.15 23.12 37.80
CA LEU A 52 44.85 22.33 38.82
C LEU A 52 46.32 22.75 38.98
N LYS A 53 47.02 23.07 37.88
CA LYS A 53 48.40 23.57 37.94
C LYS A 53 48.48 24.92 38.64
N VAL A 54 47.58 25.85 38.31
CA VAL A 54 47.55 27.18 38.94
C VAL A 54 47.20 27.08 40.42
N ILE A 55 46.28 26.19 40.81
CA ILE A 55 45.98 25.95 42.24
C ILE A 55 47.23 25.48 43.00
N ASP A 56 48.00 24.52 42.46
CA ASP A 56 49.24 24.07 43.10
C ASP A 56 50.30 25.19 43.16
N GLU A 57 50.39 26.03 42.14
CA GLU A 57 51.27 27.21 42.15
C GLU A 57 50.85 28.25 43.21
N VAL A 58 49.54 28.52 43.36
CA VAL A 58 49.00 29.38 44.41
C VAL A 58 49.37 28.80 45.78
N ASP A 59 49.10 27.51 46.02
CA ASP A 59 49.38 26.84 47.28
C ASP A 59 50.87 26.89 47.65
N ARG A 60 51.77 26.70 46.68
CA ARG A 60 53.22 26.82 46.88
C ARG A 60 53.62 28.25 47.22
N CYS A 61 53.15 29.23 46.44
CA CYS A 61 53.47 30.63 46.64
C CYS A 61 52.93 31.16 47.98
N GLU A 62 51.76 30.69 48.42
CA GLU A 62 51.21 31.01 49.73
C GLU A 62 52.04 30.45 50.89
N ARG A 63 52.61 29.25 50.73
CA ARG A 63 53.59 28.70 51.70
C ARG A 63 54.85 29.55 51.76
N GLU A 64 55.38 29.98 50.62
CA GLU A 64 56.56 30.87 50.56
C GLU A 64 56.29 32.23 51.21
N VAL A 65 55.12 32.84 50.95
CA VAL A 65 54.69 34.08 51.63
C VAL A 65 54.66 33.88 53.14
N ARG A 66 54.12 32.75 53.62
CA ARG A 66 54.06 32.45 55.06
C ARG A 66 55.45 32.38 55.70
N LEU A 67 56.40 31.71 55.04
CA LEU A 67 57.79 31.64 55.49
C LEU A 67 58.49 33.00 55.47
N ALA A 68 58.30 33.77 54.39
CA ALA A 68 58.87 35.12 54.25
C ALA A 68 58.33 36.08 55.32
N ARG A 69 57.04 35.99 55.66
CA ARG A 69 56.46 36.76 56.77
C ARG A 69 57.04 36.40 58.14
N LEU A 70 57.27 35.10 58.40
CA LEU A 70 57.91 34.66 59.64
C LEU A 70 59.35 35.19 59.75
N HIS A 71 60.09 35.19 58.64
CA HIS A 71 61.43 35.77 58.59
C HIS A 71 61.42 37.28 58.81
N LEU A 72 60.51 38.02 58.14
CA LEU A 72 60.30 39.45 58.36
C LEU A 72 59.98 39.76 59.83
N MET A 73 59.13 38.95 60.47
CA MET A 73 58.81 39.09 61.89
C MET A 73 60.03 38.87 62.80
N LYS A 74 60.94 37.96 62.43
CA LYS A 74 62.20 37.74 63.16
C LYS A 74 63.16 38.93 63.00
N VAL A 75 63.38 39.38 61.77
CA VAL A 75 64.24 40.54 61.44
C VAL A 75 63.73 41.81 62.14
N ASN A 76 62.41 42.01 62.21
CA ASN A 76 61.79 43.15 62.89
C ASN A 76 61.90 43.04 64.43
N LYS A 77 61.93 41.82 65.00
CA LYS A 77 62.10 41.59 66.44
C LYS A 77 63.55 41.74 66.91
N GLU A 78 64.51 41.35 66.08
CA GLU A 78 65.96 41.37 66.35
C GLU A 78 66.64 42.57 65.66
N PHE A 79 65.99 43.74 65.66
CA PHE A 79 66.36 44.90 64.84
C PHE A 79 67.77 45.48 65.08
N HIS A 80 68.41 45.13 66.19
CA HIS A 80 69.78 45.51 66.51
C HIS A 80 70.85 44.63 65.82
N GLN A 81 70.47 43.49 65.25
CA GLN A 81 71.38 42.49 64.65
C GLN A 81 71.37 42.47 63.12
N TYR A 82 70.45 43.22 62.48
CA TYR A 82 70.25 43.25 61.04
C TYR A 82 70.51 44.66 60.49
N SER A 83 71.06 44.76 59.28
CA SER A 83 71.26 46.04 58.61
C SER A 83 69.95 46.61 58.04
N GLU A 84 69.89 47.94 57.86
CA GLU A 84 68.74 48.61 57.23
C GLU A 84 68.44 48.05 55.83
N GLU A 85 69.47 47.60 55.12
CA GLU A 85 69.39 46.99 53.79
C GLU A 85 68.78 45.56 53.85
N GLU A 86 69.15 44.76 54.86
CA GLU A 86 68.56 43.44 55.10
C GLU A 86 67.09 43.51 55.50
N MET A 87 66.72 44.52 56.31
CA MET A 87 65.31 44.78 56.63
C MET A 87 64.50 45.13 55.39
N ARG A 88 65.03 46.03 54.55
CA ARG A 88 64.38 46.45 53.32
C ARG A 88 64.18 45.28 52.36
N GLN A 89 65.18 44.42 52.19
CA GLN A 89 65.07 43.21 51.36
C GLN A 89 64.00 42.24 51.87
N ALA A 90 63.85 42.07 53.19
CA ALA A 90 62.81 41.23 53.76
C ALA A 90 61.39 41.79 53.49
N TYR A 91 61.21 43.11 53.55
CA TYR A 91 59.94 43.78 53.20
C TYR A 91 59.63 43.66 51.70
N GLU A 92 60.60 43.97 50.83
CA GLU A 92 60.45 43.90 49.37
C GLU A 92 60.08 42.47 48.93
N LYS A 93 60.72 41.44 49.51
CA LYS A 93 60.44 40.03 49.22
C LYS A 93 59.01 39.61 49.60
N VAL A 94 58.49 40.09 50.74
CA VAL A 94 57.09 39.81 51.13
C VAL A 94 56.11 40.50 50.18
N ALA A 95 56.38 41.75 49.80
CA ALA A 95 55.53 42.51 48.88
C ALA A 95 55.49 41.88 47.47
N GLU A 96 56.64 41.47 46.95
CA GLU A 96 56.75 40.79 45.65
C GLU A 96 55.94 39.49 45.62
N LEU A 97 56.13 38.62 46.64
CA LEU A 97 55.40 37.36 46.73
C LEU A 97 53.89 37.57 46.93
N GLN A 98 53.47 38.63 47.64
CA GLN A 98 52.05 38.98 47.78
C GLN A 98 51.42 39.37 46.44
N VAL A 99 52.10 40.17 45.62
CA VAL A 99 51.62 40.54 44.28
C VAL A 99 51.52 39.30 43.39
N LYS A 100 52.51 38.40 43.46
CA LYS A 100 52.52 37.13 42.71
C LYS A 100 51.33 36.24 43.09
N VAL A 101 51.02 36.08 44.38
CA VAL A 101 49.84 35.33 44.84
C VAL A 101 48.55 35.96 44.32
N ALA A 102 48.42 37.29 44.35
CA ALA A 102 47.23 37.98 43.85
C ALA A 102 47.01 37.74 42.34
N LEU A 103 48.07 37.81 41.53
CA LEU A 103 48.01 37.53 40.09
C LEU A 103 47.63 36.06 39.80
N LEU A 104 48.20 35.11 40.55
CA LEU A 104 47.88 33.68 40.39
C LEU A 104 46.42 33.38 40.78
N ARG A 105 45.91 33.98 41.87
CA ARG A 105 44.50 33.87 42.27
C ARG A 105 43.55 34.46 41.24
N GLU A 106 43.91 35.60 40.62
CA GLU A 106 43.11 36.18 39.53
C GLU A 106 43.06 35.24 38.32
N ARG A 107 44.20 34.66 37.94
CA ARG A 107 44.26 33.65 36.87
C ARG A 107 43.45 32.40 37.20
N GLU A 108 43.49 31.93 38.44
CA GLU A 108 42.66 30.81 38.92
C GLU A 108 41.16 31.12 38.76
N ASN A 109 40.73 32.31 39.17
CA ASN A 109 39.35 32.76 39.05
C ASN A 109 38.90 32.83 37.58
N GLN A 110 39.75 33.36 36.69
CA GLN A 110 39.47 33.41 35.25
C GLN A 110 39.33 32.02 34.64
N LEU A 111 40.21 31.08 35.00
CA LEU A 111 40.13 29.69 34.51
C LEU A 111 38.87 28.98 35.02
N LYS A 112 38.48 29.21 36.30
CA LYS A 112 37.22 28.69 36.85
C LYS A 112 36.01 29.27 36.14
N ALA A 113 35.98 30.59 35.90
CA ALA A 113 34.89 31.24 35.17
C ALA A 113 34.76 30.68 33.74
N LYS A 114 35.89 30.55 33.04
CA LYS A 114 35.93 29.97 31.69
C LYS A 114 35.44 28.53 31.66
N ARG A 115 35.81 27.72 32.66
CA ARG A 115 35.31 26.35 32.81
C ARG A 115 33.80 26.32 32.96
N THR A 116 33.22 27.18 33.81
CA THR A 116 31.77 27.25 34.00
C THR A 116 31.04 27.64 32.71
N GLU A 117 31.58 28.59 31.94
CA GLU A 117 31.03 28.95 30.62
C GLU A 117 31.03 27.76 29.65
N LEU A 118 32.14 27.02 29.57
CA LEU A 118 32.25 25.83 28.72
C LEU A 118 31.29 24.73 29.16
N GLU A 119 31.14 24.50 30.48
CA GLU A 119 30.19 23.52 31.03
C GLU A 119 28.75 23.84 30.62
N ILE A 120 28.34 25.12 30.71
CA ILE A 120 27.01 25.57 30.29
C ILE A 120 26.83 25.39 28.77
N SER A 121 27.83 25.78 27.98
CA SER A 121 27.79 25.66 26.52
C SER A 121 27.67 24.18 26.09
N HIS A 122 28.46 23.30 26.72
CA HIS A 122 28.44 21.87 26.46
C HIS A 122 27.06 21.27 26.78
N GLN A 123 26.47 21.61 27.93
CA GLN A 123 25.14 21.13 28.29
C GLN A 123 24.05 21.62 27.33
N LYS A 124 24.13 22.87 26.85
CA LYS A 124 23.20 23.40 25.85
C LYS A 124 23.33 22.64 24.53
N MET A 125 24.55 22.44 24.05
CA MET A 125 24.80 21.75 22.78
C MET A 125 24.34 20.29 22.84
N ARG A 126 24.58 19.61 23.98
CA ARG A 126 24.10 18.24 24.21
C ARG A 126 22.58 18.15 24.12
N LYS A 127 21.86 19.10 24.73
CA LYS A 127 20.39 19.17 24.63
C LYS A 127 19.91 19.41 23.20
N THR A 128 20.65 20.19 22.41
CA THR A 128 20.33 20.43 21.00
C THR A 128 20.49 19.13 20.19
N ALA A 129 21.60 18.41 20.38
CA ALA A 129 21.84 17.10 19.75
C ALA A 129 20.72 16.09 20.11
N GLU A 130 20.41 15.93 21.40
CA GLU A 130 19.36 15.03 21.88
C GLU A 130 17.97 15.36 21.27
N LYS A 131 17.67 16.65 21.06
CA LYS A 131 16.42 17.08 20.41
C LYS A 131 16.42 16.79 18.91
N ALA A 132 17.52 17.09 18.22
CA ALA A 132 17.65 16.86 16.79
C ALA A 132 17.53 15.36 16.47
N GLU A 133 18.17 14.48 17.23
CA GLU A 133 18.07 13.02 17.07
C GLU A 133 16.63 12.50 17.22
N LYS A 134 15.88 13.03 18.20
CA LYS A 134 14.47 12.70 18.37
C LYS A 134 13.64 13.12 17.16
N LEU A 135 13.89 14.31 16.62
CA LEU A 135 13.20 14.81 15.44
C LEU A 135 13.52 13.97 14.19
N VAL A 136 14.78 13.57 13.98
CA VAL A 136 15.17 12.66 12.88
C VAL A 136 14.37 11.36 12.97
N THR A 137 14.25 10.79 14.17
CA THR A 137 13.49 9.56 14.40
C THR A 137 12.00 9.75 14.10
N GLN A 138 11.39 10.84 14.59
CA GLN A 138 9.97 11.15 14.37
C GLN A 138 9.66 11.39 12.89
N VAL A 139 10.48 12.18 12.19
CA VAL A 139 10.33 12.43 10.76
C VAL A 139 10.53 11.15 9.96
N GLY A 140 11.52 10.32 10.32
CA GLY A 140 11.74 9.02 9.70
C GLY A 140 10.52 8.09 9.81
N VAL A 141 9.90 8.03 10.99
CA VAL A 141 8.66 7.28 11.21
C VAL A 141 7.52 7.85 10.36
N ALA A 142 7.34 9.18 10.33
CA ALA A 142 6.30 9.83 9.55
C ALA A 142 6.42 9.53 8.04
N ILE A 143 7.64 9.61 7.48
CA ILE A 143 7.92 9.24 6.08
C ILE A 143 7.54 7.77 5.83
N SER A 144 7.95 6.85 6.71
CA SER A 144 7.62 5.43 6.57
C SER A 144 6.11 5.17 6.60
N TYR A 145 5.36 5.84 7.48
CA TYR A 145 3.91 5.73 7.55
C TYR A 145 3.23 6.29 6.31
N LEU A 146 3.69 7.44 5.80
CA LEU A 146 3.17 8.01 4.55
C LEU A 146 3.39 7.06 3.39
N ASN A 147 4.61 6.54 3.21
CA ASN A 147 4.93 5.60 2.14
C ASN A 147 4.05 4.33 2.19
N SER A 148 3.91 3.72 3.37
CA SER A 148 3.07 2.53 3.51
C SER A 148 1.58 2.83 3.26
N SER A 149 1.07 3.97 3.78
CA SER A 149 -0.33 4.35 3.59
C SER A 149 -0.66 4.61 2.11
N ILE A 150 0.27 5.25 1.39
CA ILE A 150 0.14 5.51 -0.05
C ILE A 150 0.10 4.20 -0.83
N GLN A 151 1.01 3.26 -0.54
CA GLN A 151 1.01 1.94 -1.19
C GLN A 151 -0.32 1.21 -0.99
N ASN A 152 -0.85 1.21 0.23
CA ASN A 152 -2.13 0.57 0.53
C ASN A 152 -3.30 1.20 -0.25
N ILE A 153 -3.33 2.54 -0.37
CA ILE A 153 -4.38 3.25 -1.12
C ILE A 153 -4.33 2.88 -2.61
N TRP A 154 -3.14 2.76 -3.19
CA TRP A 154 -2.99 2.38 -4.59
C TRP A 154 -3.48 0.95 -4.87
N GLU A 155 -3.12 -0.01 -4.01
CA GLU A 155 -3.60 -1.39 -4.12
C GLU A 155 -5.14 -1.47 -4.06
N GLU A 156 -5.76 -0.69 -3.17
CA GLU A 156 -7.21 -0.67 -3.02
C GLU A 156 -7.92 0.01 -4.21
N LEU A 157 -7.35 1.10 -4.74
CA LEU A 157 -7.85 1.75 -5.96
C LEU A 157 -7.77 0.83 -7.18
N GLU A 158 -6.67 0.12 -7.36
CA GLU A 158 -6.49 -0.82 -8.47
C GLU A 158 -7.53 -1.94 -8.40
N LYS A 159 -7.76 -2.49 -7.21
CA LYS A 159 -8.78 -3.52 -6.97
C LYS A 159 -10.19 -3.02 -7.30
N LEU A 160 -10.54 -1.80 -6.90
CA LEU A 160 -11.84 -1.20 -7.22
C LEU A 160 -12.01 -0.98 -8.74
N GLN A 161 -10.96 -0.51 -9.42
CA GLN A 161 -11.00 -0.35 -10.88
C GLN A 161 -11.20 -1.68 -11.60
N GLN A 162 -10.49 -2.74 -11.19
CA GLN A 162 -10.67 -4.08 -11.75
C GLN A 162 -12.10 -4.60 -11.53
N GLN A 163 -12.64 -4.42 -10.32
CA GLN A 163 -14.03 -4.81 -10.02
C GLN A 163 -15.04 -4.07 -10.89
N GLN A 164 -14.86 -2.76 -11.08
CA GLN A 164 -15.72 -1.98 -11.98
C GLN A 164 -15.64 -2.47 -13.43
N GLN A 165 -14.44 -2.75 -13.94
CA GLN A 165 -14.27 -3.28 -15.29
C GLN A 165 -14.99 -4.62 -15.48
N ILE A 166 -14.90 -5.53 -14.50
CA ILE A 166 -15.64 -6.78 -14.50
C ILE A 166 -17.14 -6.51 -14.50
N GLY A 167 -17.62 -5.59 -13.67
CA GLY A 167 -19.03 -5.19 -13.62
C GLY A 167 -19.53 -4.68 -14.97
N TYR A 168 -18.78 -3.78 -15.63
CA TYR A 168 -19.12 -3.29 -16.97
C TYR A 168 -19.12 -4.40 -18.03
N ALA A 169 -18.15 -5.32 -17.98
CA ALA A 169 -18.10 -6.46 -18.88
C ALA A 169 -19.32 -7.38 -18.72
N ILE A 170 -19.76 -7.63 -17.48
CA ILE A 170 -20.97 -8.41 -17.19
C ILE A 170 -22.21 -7.72 -17.74
N ILE A 171 -22.40 -6.43 -17.46
CA ILE A 171 -23.56 -5.66 -17.95
C ILE A 171 -23.58 -5.66 -19.48
N ARG A 172 -22.43 -5.44 -20.11
CA ARG A 172 -22.31 -5.45 -21.57
C ARG A 172 -22.66 -6.82 -22.16
N ALA A 173 -22.13 -7.89 -21.59
CA ALA A 173 -22.44 -9.25 -22.03
C ALA A 173 -23.93 -9.57 -21.86
N GLN A 174 -24.54 -9.13 -20.76
CA GLN A 174 -25.98 -9.31 -20.52
C GLN A 174 -26.83 -8.54 -21.55
N GLU A 175 -26.46 -7.31 -21.90
CA GLU A 175 -27.19 -6.52 -22.92
C GLU A 175 -26.99 -7.07 -24.34
N GLU A 176 -25.78 -7.52 -24.70
CA GLU A 176 -25.52 -8.18 -25.97
C GLU A 176 -26.35 -9.46 -26.10
N GLU A 177 -26.44 -10.26 -25.03
CA GLU A 177 -27.27 -11.45 -24.98
C GLU A 177 -28.75 -11.09 -25.10
N ARG A 178 -29.24 -10.11 -24.35
CA ARG A 178 -30.64 -9.66 -24.45
C ARG A 178 -31.01 -9.22 -25.86
N ARG A 179 -30.13 -8.51 -26.57
CA ARG A 179 -30.32 -8.13 -27.98
C ARG A 179 -30.30 -9.33 -28.92
N ARG A 180 -29.45 -10.33 -28.68
CA ARG A 180 -29.42 -11.58 -29.44
C ARG A 180 -30.75 -12.33 -29.32
N ILE A 181 -31.24 -12.46 -28.09
CA ILE A 181 -32.52 -13.11 -27.77
C ILE A 181 -33.68 -12.39 -28.45
N ALA A 182 -33.76 -11.07 -28.29
CA ALA A 182 -34.82 -10.26 -28.90
C ALA A 182 -34.87 -10.43 -30.43
N ARG A 183 -33.71 -10.46 -31.10
CA ARG A 183 -33.63 -10.72 -32.54
C ARG A 183 -34.05 -12.16 -32.89
N GLY A 184 -33.59 -13.16 -32.16
CA GLY A 184 -33.97 -14.55 -32.39
C GLY A 184 -35.48 -14.80 -32.25
N ILE A 185 -36.13 -14.16 -31.27
CA ILE A 185 -37.59 -14.24 -31.08
C ILE A 185 -38.35 -13.49 -32.18
N HIS A 186 -37.85 -12.32 -32.57
CA HIS A 186 -38.49 -11.50 -33.61
C HIS A 186 -38.42 -12.17 -34.98
N ASP A 187 -37.24 -12.66 -35.39
CA ASP A 187 -37.01 -13.14 -36.74
C ASP A 187 -37.57 -14.56 -36.97
N GLY A 188 -37.68 -15.40 -35.93
CA GLY A 188 -38.25 -16.74 -36.05
C GLY A 188 -39.73 -16.82 -35.62
N PRO A 189 -40.00 -16.90 -34.31
CA PRO A 189 -41.35 -17.08 -33.76
C PRO A 189 -42.36 -16.01 -34.19
N ALA A 190 -42.02 -14.72 -34.10
CA ALA A 190 -42.98 -13.66 -34.36
C ALA A 190 -43.40 -13.59 -35.84
N GLN A 191 -42.46 -13.71 -36.78
CA GLN A 191 -42.76 -13.80 -38.22
C GLN A 191 -43.60 -15.03 -38.56
N SER A 192 -43.28 -16.17 -37.95
CA SER A 192 -43.99 -17.41 -38.24
C SER A 192 -45.42 -17.44 -37.68
N LEU A 193 -45.64 -16.80 -36.53
CA LEU A 193 -46.98 -16.57 -35.99
C LEU A 193 -47.79 -15.62 -36.88
N ALA A 194 -47.17 -14.57 -37.42
CA ALA A 194 -47.84 -13.71 -38.41
C ALA A 194 -48.25 -14.49 -39.67
N ASN A 195 -47.40 -15.40 -40.15
CA ASN A 195 -47.73 -16.27 -41.28
C ASN A 195 -48.85 -17.27 -40.94
N LEU A 196 -48.90 -17.78 -39.71
CA LEU A 196 -50.02 -18.62 -39.23
C LEU A 196 -51.36 -17.87 -39.31
N VAL A 197 -51.39 -16.60 -38.93
CA VAL A 197 -52.60 -15.75 -39.02
C VAL A 197 -53.02 -15.60 -40.48
N LEU A 198 -52.10 -15.23 -41.38
CA LEU A 198 -52.41 -15.06 -42.81
C LEU A 198 -52.91 -16.34 -43.47
N ARG A 199 -52.33 -17.51 -43.13
CA ARG A 199 -52.80 -18.80 -43.66
C ARG A 199 -54.15 -19.23 -43.08
N ALA A 200 -54.46 -18.84 -41.84
CA ALA A 200 -55.78 -19.06 -41.27
C ALA A 200 -56.84 -18.21 -42.01
N GLU A 201 -56.56 -16.93 -42.27
CA GLU A 201 -57.43 -16.07 -43.10
C GLU A 201 -57.61 -16.64 -44.52
N TYR A 202 -56.56 -17.23 -45.10
CA TYR A 202 -56.66 -17.93 -46.39
C TYR A 202 -57.57 -19.17 -46.33
N CYS A 203 -57.54 -19.92 -45.23
CA CYS A 203 -58.47 -21.03 -45.01
C CYS A 203 -59.93 -20.55 -44.93
N GLU A 204 -60.19 -19.40 -44.28
CA GLU A 204 -61.52 -18.79 -44.26
C GLU A 204 -62.00 -18.45 -45.67
N GLN A 205 -61.14 -17.85 -46.51
CA GLN A 205 -61.48 -17.55 -47.90
C GLN A 205 -61.70 -18.81 -48.75
N LEU A 206 -60.97 -19.89 -48.49
CA LEU A 206 -61.15 -21.17 -49.18
C LEU A 206 -62.48 -21.83 -48.83
N LEU A 207 -62.98 -21.66 -47.60
CA LEU A 207 -64.28 -22.18 -47.19
C LEU A 207 -65.40 -21.64 -48.10
N ASP A 208 -65.34 -20.36 -48.46
CA ASP A 208 -66.34 -19.71 -49.31
C ASP A 208 -66.15 -19.99 -50.80
N LYS A 209 -64.90 -20.10 -51.28
CA LYS A 209 -64.59 -20.12 -52.71
C LYS A 209 -64.27 -21.50 -53.27
N ARG A 210 -63.56 -22.34 -52.51
CA ARG A 210 -63.02 -23.66 -52.93
C ARG A 210 -62.91 -24.63 -51.74
N PRO A 211 -64.06 -25.06 -51.16
CA PRO A 211 -64.10 -25.88 -49.96
C PRO A 211 -63.40 -27.24 -50.12
N GLU A 212 -63.27 -27.74 -51.36
CA GLU A 212 -62.54 -28.97 -51.69
C GLU A 212 -61.03 -28.92 -51.35
N LEU A 213 -60.43 -27.73 -51.34
CA LEU A 213 -59.00 -27.54 -51.00
C LEU A 213 -58.77 -27.29 -49.50
N LEU A 214 -59.83 -26.94 -48.75
CA LEU A 214 -59.74 -26.51 -47.36
C LEU A 214 -59.12 -27.57 -46.44
N LYS A 215 -59.50 -28.85 -46.62
CA LYS A 215 -59.00 -29.95 -45.79
C LYS A 215 -57.48 -30.11 -45.91
N GLN A 216 -56.93 -29.94 -47.12
CA GLN A 216 -55.50 -30.04 -47.37
C GLN A 216 -54.75 -28.84 -46.76
N GLU A 217 -55.27 -27.63 -46.93
CA GLU A 217 -54.64 -26.43 -46.37
C GLU A 217 -54.67 -26.42 -44.83
N LEU A 218 -55.77 -26.87 -44.20
CA LEU A 218 -55.85 -27.03 -42.75
C LEU A 218 -54.85 -28.07 -42.20
N GLN A 219 -54.62 -29.17 -42.92
CA GLN A 219 -53.60 -30.17 -42.53
C GLN A 219 -52.19 -29.58 -42.61
N SER A 220 -51.90 -28.84 -43.68
CA SER A 220 -50.64 -28.13 -43.86
C SER A 220 -50.44 -27.04 -42.79
N LEU A 221 -51.48 -26.27 -42.46
CA LEU A 221 -51.47 -25.27 -41.39
C LEU A 221 -51.18 -25.91 -40.03
N LYS A 222 -51.84 -27.04 -39.71
CA LYS A 222 -51.62 -27.79 -38.47
C LYS A 222 -50.17 -28.30 -38.37
N GLN A 223 -49.60 -28.78 -39.47
CA GLN A 223 -48.21 -29.22 -39.49
C GLN A 223 -47.25 -28.03 -39.32
N PHE A 224 -47.51 -26.91 -39.98
CA PHE A 224 -46.72 -25.69 -39.84
C PHE A 224 -46.75 -25.13 -38.41
N ALA A 225 -47.92 -25.16 -37.75
CA ALA A 225 -48.06 -24.79 -36.34
C ALA A 225 -47.28 -25.71 -35.39
N ARG A 226 -47.28 -27.03 -35.65
CA ARG A 226 -46.51 -28.00 -34.86
C ARG A 226 -45.01 -27.78 -34.97
N ASN A 227 -44.50 -27.58 -36.18
CA ASN A 227 -43.08 -27.32 -36.40
C ASN A 227 -42.66 -26.02 -35.69
N ASN A 228 -43.48 -24.97 -35.77
CA ASN A 228 -43.23 -23.70 -35.08
C ASN A 228 -43.19 -23.82 -33.56
N LEU A 229 -44.11 -24.61 -32.98
CA LEU A 229 -44.11 -24.92 -31.56
C LEU A 229 -42.82 -25.64 -31.14
N GLU A 230 -42.28 -26.52 -31.99
CA GLU A 230 -41.01 -27.20 -31.74
C GLU A 230 -39.82 -26.23 -31.80
N ASP A 231 -39.79 -25.32 -32.77
CA ASP A 231 -38.74 -24.31 -32.91
C ASP A 231 -38.74 -23.32 -31.73
N ILE A 232 -39.92 -22.89 -31.27
CA ILE A 232 -40.06 -22.07 -30.06
C ILE A 232 -39.54 -22.81 -28.83
N ARG A 233 -39.85 -24.11 -28.68
CA ARG A 233 -39.33 -24.92 -27.56
C ARG A 233 -37.81 -25.04 -27.59
N LYS A 234 -37.20 -25.19 -28.77
CA LYS A 234 -35.74 -25.21 -28.94
C LYS A 234 -35.12 -23.87 -28.51
N ILE A 235 -35.71 -22.74 -28.93
CA ILE A 235 -35.25 -21.41 -28.50
C ILE A 235 -35.35 -21.27 -26.98
N ILE A 236 -36.48 -21.65 -26.36
CA ILE A 236 -36.65 -21.57 -24.90
C ILE A 236 -35.59 -22.43 -24.19
N PHE A 237 -35.32 -23.63 -24.69
CA PHE A 237 -34.29 -24.52 -24.13
C PHE A 237 -32.89 -23.89 -24.21
N ASP A 238 -32.55 -23.25 -25.32
CA ASP A 238 -31.27 -22.54 -25.49
C ASP A 238 -31.13 -21.32 -24.57
N LEU A 239 -32.24 -20.68 -24.18
CA LEU A 239 -32.26 -19.54 -23.25
C LEU A 239 -32.15 -19.97 -21.80
N ARG A 240 -32.88 -21.02 -21.44
CA ARG A 240 -32.89 -21.60 -20.11
C ARG A 240 -33.32 -23.08 -20.22
N PRO A 241 -32.43 -24.03 -19.93
CA PRO A 241 -32.80 -25.44 -19.93
C PRO A 241 -33.70 -25.69 -18.72
N MET A 242 -35.02 -25.82 -18.94
CA MET A 242 -35.98 -26.11 -17.86
C MET A 242 -35.65 -27.41 -17.12
N ASP A 243 -35.07 -28.38 -17.82
CA ASP A 243 -34.55 -29.63 -17.23
C ASP A 243 -33.50 -29.39 -16.14
N LEU A 244 -32.76 -28.28 -16.21
CA LEU A 244 -31.78 -27.94 -15.18
C LEU A 244 -32.46 -27.52 -13.87
N ASP A 245 -33.60 -26.82 -13.99
CA ASP A 245 -34.40 -26.41 -12.84
C ASP A 245 -35.13 -27.62 -12.22
N ASP A 246 -35.69 -28.52 -13.05
CA ASP A 246 -36.54 -29.65 -12.62
C ASP A 246 -35.77 -30.96 -12.30
N LEU A 247 -34.73 -31.30 -13.08
CA LEU A 247 -34.00 -32.57 -13.01
C LEU A 247 -32.55 -32.41 -12.55
N GLY A 248 -31.98 -31.21 -12.74
CA GLY A 248 -30.62 -30.87 -12.33
C GLY A 248 -29.55 -31.05 -13.41
N LEU A 249 -28.30 -30.74 -13.04
CA LEU A 249 -27.18 -30.61 -13.97
C LEU A 249 -26.91 -31.87 -14.79
N ILE A 250 -26.82 -33.04 -14.12
CA ILE A 250 -26.44 -34.28 -14.79
C ILE A 250 -27.49 -34.73 -15.82
N PRO A 251 -28.79 -34.81 -15.50
CA PRO A 251 -29.81 -35.18 -16.50
C PRO A 251 -29.87 -34.19 -17.66
N ALA A 252 -29.72 -32.89 -17.40
CA ALA A 252 -29.70 -31.87 -18.45
C ALA A 252 -28.51 -32.08 -19.42
N ILE A 253 -27.31 -32.36 -18.91
CA ILE A 253 -26.13 -32.64 -19.74
C ILE A 253 -26.31 -33.92 -20.56
N GLN A 254 -26.84 -34.99 -19.97
CA GLN A 254 -27.07 -36.25 -20.67
C GLN A 254 -28.06 -36.09 -21.83
N ARG A 255 -29.15 -35.37 -21.59
CA ARG A 255 -30.13 -35.07 -22.62
C ARG A 255 -29.52 -34.22 -23.73
N TYR A 256 -28.83 -33.13 -23.37
CA TYR A 256 -28.18 -32.27 -24.35
C TYR A 256 -27.14 -33.01 -25.19
N ALA A 257 -26.33 -33.88 -24.58
CA ALA A 257 -25.35 -34.72 -25.28
C ALA A 257 -26.02 -35.69 -26.26
N THR A 258 -27.17 -36.25 -25.89
CA THR A 258 -27.97 -37.13 -26.76
C THR A 258 -28.51 -36.37 -27.97
N ASP A 259 -29.14 -35.22 -27.75
CA ASP A 259 -29.70 -34.37 -28.81
C ASP A 259 -28.59 -33.84 -29.73
N PHE A 260 -27.46 -33.44 -29.16
CA PHE A 260 -26.28 -33.01 -29.92
C PHE A 260 -25.73 -34.14 -30.80
N SER A 261 -25.65 -35.37 -30.27
CA SER A 261 -25.18 -36.55 -31.00
C SER A 261 -26.07 -36.87 -32.19
N VAL A 262 -27.39 -36.86 -32.00
CA VAL A 262 -28.37 -37.11 -33.06
C VAL A 262 -28.30 -36.03 -34.14
N THR A 263 -28.24 -34.77 -33.73
CA THR A 263 -28.29 -33.62 -34.65
C THR A 263 -27.03 -33.50 -35.49
N HIS A 264 -25.87 -33.72 -34.89
CA HIS A 264 -24.57 -33.45 -35.53
C HIS A 264 -23.82 -34.71 -35.96
N GLN A 265 -24.36 -35.91 -35.68
CA GLN A 265 -23.76 -37.20 -36.02
C GLN A 265 -22.37 -37.40 -35.39
N ILE A 266 -22.12 -36.77 -34.23
CA ILE A 266 -20.90 -36.92 -33.43
C ILE A 266 -21.30 -37.61 -32.13
N PRO A 267 -20.95 -38.88 -31.89
CA PRO A 267 -21.25 -39.57 -30.64
C PRO A 267 -20.63 -38.83 -29.44
N VAL A 268 -21.45 -38.51 -28.44
CA VAL A 268 -21.02 -37.89 -27.18
C VAL A 268 -21.25 -38.85 -26.01
N GLU A 269 -20.19 -39.29 -25.37
CA GLU A 269 -20.24 -40.12 -24.16
C GLU A 269 -20.24 -39.24 -22.90
N VAL A 270 -21.15 -39.49 -21.96
CA VAL A 270 -21.20 -38.77 -20.67
C VAL A 270 -20.86 -39.73 -19.54
N VAL A 271 -19.78 -39.44 -18.81
CA VAL A 271 -19.28 -40.22 -17.68
C VAL A 271 -19.38 -39.37 -16.41
N VAL A 272 -20.00 -39.92 -15.37
CA VAL A 272 -20.18 -39.25 -14.07
C VAL A 272 -19.56 -40.09 -12.98
N MET A 273 -18.69 -39.48 -12.17
CA MET A 273 -18.00 -40.08 -11.04
C MET A 273 -18.37 -39.33 -9.76
N GLY A 274 -18.57 -40.04 -8.65
CA GLY A 274 -19.02 -39.46 -7.38
C GLY A 274 -20.54 -39.45 -7.19
N ASP A 275 -20.98 -38.96 -6.03
CA ASP A 275 -22.39 -38.89 -5.65
C ASP A 275 -23.03 -37.60 -6.15
N GLN A 276 -24.17 -37.71 -6.82
CA GLN A 276 -24.89 -36.54 -7.32
C GLN A 276 -25.38 -35.64 -6.18
N ARG A 277 -25.01 -34.35 -6.26
CA ARG A 277 -25.53 -33.29 -5.39
C ARG A 277 -26.02 -32.11 -6.21
N ARG A 278 -26.97 -31.35 -5.66
CA ARG A 278 -27.44 -30.09 -6.24
C ARG A 278 -26.44 -28.98 -5.92
N PHE A 279 -26.14 -28.17 -6.93
CA PHE A 279 -25.38 -26.94 -6.74
C PHE A 279 -26.33 -25.73 -6.68
N SER A 280 -25.80 -24.54 -6.41
CA SER A 280 -26.61 -23.33 -6.57
C SER A 280 -27.06 -23.21 -8.04
N SER A 281 -28.30 -22.75 -8.27
CA SER A 281 -28.85 -22.62 -9.63
C SER A 281 -27.93 -21.84 -10.57
N ALA A 282 -27.29 -20.77 -10.08
CA ALA A 282 -26.31 -20.00 -10.85
C ALA A 282 -25.10 -20.84 -11.29
N MET A 283 -24.60 -21.73 -10.43
CA MET A 283 -23.46 -22.59 -10.73
C MET A 283 -23.84 -23.70 -11.71
N GLU A 284 -25.00 -24.32 -11.55
CA GLU A 284 -25.49 -25.33 -12.51
C GLU A 284 -25.66 -24.73 -13.91
N VAL A 285 -26.24 -23.52 -14.01
CA VAL A 285 -26.39 -22.82 -15.29
C VAL A 285 -25.04 -22.51 -15.92
N ALA A 286 -24.07 -22.05 -15.12
CA ALA A 286 -22.72 -21.75 -15.60
C ALA A 286 -22.01 -23.00 -16.14
N LEU A 287 -22.03 -24.10 -15.38
CA LEU A 287 -21.45 -25.38 -15.78
C LEU A 287 -22.10 -25.93 -17.05
N PHE A 288 -23.43 -25.85 -17.14
CA PHE A 288 -24.15 -26.28 -18.33
C PHE A 288 -23.74 -25.47 -19.56
N ARG A 289 -23.64 -24.14 -19.45
CA ARG A 289 -23.18 -23.27 -20.55
C ARG A 289 -21.76 -23.58 -21.01
N ILE A 290 -20.86 -23.93 -20.08
CA ILE A 290 -19.49 -24.36 -20.42
C ILE A 290 -19.53 -25.62 -21.29
N VAL A 291 -20.36 -26.61 -20.93
CA VAL A 291 -20.52 -27.84 -21.71
C VAL A 291 -21.09 -27.55 -23.11
N GLN A 292 -22.10 -26.68 -23.20
CA GLN A 292 -22.69 -26.28 -24.49
C GLN A 292 -21.67 -25.61 -25.42
N GLU A 293 -20.89 -24.67 -24.89
CA GLU A 293 -19.87 -23.98 -25.68
C GLU A 293 -18.71 -24.91 -26.06
N ALA A 294 -18.30 -25.82 -25.17
CA ALA A 294 -17.29 -26.82 -25.47
C ALA A 294 -17.72 -27.75 -26.63
N LEU A 295 -18.95 -28.28 -26.59
CA LEU A 295 -19.49 -29.09 -27.69
C LEU A 295 -19.66 -28.28 -28.98
N THR A 296 -20.07 -27.02 -28.88
CA THR A 296 -20.16 -26.10 -30.02
C THR A 296 -18.79 -25.88 -30.68
N ASN A 297 -17.75 -25.70 -29.88
CA ASN A 297 -16.38 -25.57 -30.36
C ASN A 297 -15.87 -26.86 -31.00
N ILE A 298 -16.21 -28.02 -30.43
CA ILE A 298 -15.91 -29.32 -31.06
C ILE A 298 -16.53 -29.40 -32.46
N ARG A 299 -17.82 -29.08 -32.58
CA ARG A 299 -18.52 -29.09 -33.87
C ARG A 299 -17.91 -28.13 -34.88
N LYS A 300 -17.62 -26.90 -34.48
CA LYS A 300 -17.17 -25.83 -35.38
C LYS A 300 -15.70 -25.98 -35.78
N HIS A 301 -14.86 -26.47 -34.87
CA HIS A 301 -13.41 -26.31 -34.99
C HIS A 301 -12.62 -27.63 -34.91
N ALA A 302 -13.12 -28.66 -34.22
CA ALA A 302 -12.30 -29.83 -33.91
C ALA A 302 -12.29 -30.94 -34.97
N ARG A 303 -13.26 -30.98 -35.90
CA ARG A 303 -13.47 -32.11 -36.83
C ARG A 303 -13.46 -33.48 -36.12
N ALA A 304 -13.99 -33.52 -34.89
CA ALA A 304 -13.94 -34.71 -34.05
C ALA A 304 -14.91 -35.80 -34.56
N THR A 305 -14.49 -37.05 -34.46
CA THR A 305 -15.34 -38.23 -34.76
C THR A 305 -16.11 -38.73 -33.54
N GLN A 306 -15.74 -38.28 -32.33
CA GLN A 306 -16.42 -38.56 -31.06
C GLN A 306 -16.05 -37.49 -30.02
N ALA A 307 -16.88 -37.32 -29.00
CA ALA A 307 -16.60 -36.47 -27.84
C ALA A 307 -16.92 -37.21 -26.53
N ARG A 308 -16.25 -36.82 -25.45
CA ARG A 308 -16.51 -37.35 -24.10
C ARG A 308 -16.60 -36.21 -23.10
N ILE A 309 -17.64 -36.25 -22.27
CA ILE A 309 -17.85 -35.35 -21.14
C ILE A 309 -17.64 -36.18 -19.88
N MET A 310 -16.72 -35.73 -19.01
CA MET A 310 -16.45 -36.37 -17.72
C MET A 310 -16.75 -35.38 -16.61
N ILE A 311 -17.55 -35.81 -15.64
CA ILE A 311 -17.96 -35.00 -14.50
C ILE A 311 -17.58 -35.77 -13.24
N GLU A 312 -16.78 -35.15 -12.38
CA GLU A 312 -16.39 -35.68 -11.08
C GLU A 312 -16.99 -34.76 -10.01
N VAL A 313 -17.82 -35.33 -9.12
CA VAL A 313 -18.69 -34.59 -8.18
C VAL A 313 -18.29 -34.76 -6.73
#